data_AF-A0A2P2FFF7-F1
#
_entry.id   AF-A0A2P2FFF7-F1
#
_cell.length_a   1.000
_cell.length_b   1.000
_cell.length_c   1.000
_cell.angle_alpha   90.00
_cell.angle_beta   90.00
_cell.angle_gamma   90.00
#
_symmetry.space_group_name_H-M   'P 1'
#
loop_
_entity.id
_entity.type
_entity.pdbx_description
1 polymer ?
#
loop_
_entity_poly.entity_id
_entity_poly.type
_entity_poly.pdbx_seq_one_letter_code
_entity_poly.pdbx_strand_id
1 'polypeptide(L)'
;FRLVSRRDWDAVKRDIKPIYTAPSPDAAVAALDEFEEKWGAKHGAVIRLWRNAWDEFTPFLDYDVEIRTMICSTNAIESLNARYRRAIRARGHFPTEQAAMKCLYLVTRSLDPTGTGRARWTMRWKPVINAFAITFGDRWPGAETY
;
A
#
# COMPACT_ATOMS: atom_id res chain seq x y z
N PHE A 1 10.66 7.59 0.78
CA PHE A 1 11.50 7.89 -0.39
C PHE A 1 12.98 7.98 0.00
N ARG A 2 13.66 6.83 0.16
CA ARG A 2 15.10 6.81 0.50
C ARG A 2 15.99 7.28 -0.67
N LEU A 3 15.53 7.04 -1.89
CA LEU A 3 16.26 7.32 -3.14
C LEU A 3 16.00 8.72 -3.72
N VAL A 4 15.21 9.56 -3.04
CA VAL A 4 14.83 10.90 -3.50
C VAL A 4 15.16 11.92 -2.43
N SER A 5 15.68 13.08 -2.83
CA SER A 5 15.91 14.20 -1.93
C SER A 5 14.61 14.66 -1.27
N ARG A 6 14.65 15.04 0.01
CA ARG A 6 13.45 15.48 0.75
C ARG A 6 12.74 16.67 0.09
N ARG A 7 13.51 17.56 -0.56
CA ARG A 7 13.00 18.73 -1.29
C ARG A 7 12.03 18.34 -2.41
N ASP A 8 12.27 17.21 -3.06
CA ASP A 8 11.50 16.80 -4.23
C ASP A 8 10.38 15.81 -3.89
N TRP A 9 10.22 15.40 -2.63
CA TRP A 9 9.30 14.32 -2.24
C TRP A 9 7.87 14.54 -2.70
N ASP A 10 7.32 15.74 -2.51
CA ASP A 10 5.91 15.99 -2.82
C ASP A 10 5.67 16.09 -4.33
N ALA A 11 6.63 16.64 -5.08
CA ALA A 11 6.57 16.65 -6.53
C ALA A 11 6.67 15.22 -7.09
N VAL A 12 7.61 14.42 -6.60
CA VAL A 12 7.77 13.02 -7.01
C VAL A 12 6.55 12.18 -6.65
N LYS A 13 5.95 12.33 -5.46
CA LYS A 13 4.71 11.62 -5.10
C LYS A 13 3.58 11.90 -6.08
N ARG A 14 3.40 13.18 -6.44
CA ARG A 14 2.36 13.60 -7.38
C ARG A 14 2.62 13.00 -8.76
N ASP A 15 3.87 13.01 -9.21
CA ASP A 15 4.23 12.57 -10.56
C ASP A 15 4.33 11.03 -10.68
N ILE A 16 4.50 10.29 -9.57
CA ILE A 16 4.38 8.81 -9.55
C ILE A 16 2.91 8.36 -9.58
N LYS A 17 1.99 9.19 -9.07
CA LYS A 17 0.57 8.80 -8.94
C LYS A 17 -0.05 8.29 -10.26
N PRO A 18 0.13 8.98 -11.41
CA PRO A 18 -0.40 8.52 -12.69
C PRO A 18 0.01 7.09 -13.06
N ILE A 19 1.20 6.63 -12.67
CA ILE A 19 1.70 5.28 -12.99
C ILE A 19 0.76 4.20 -12.42
N TYR A 20 0.42 4.28 -11.14
CA TYR A 20 -0.42 3.27 -10.47
C TYR A 20 -1.92 3.57 -10.51
N THR A 21 -2.33 4.73 -10.99
CA THR A 21 -3.74 5.06 -11.24
C THR A 21 -4.11 5.01 -12.72
N ALA A 22 -3.22 4.52 -13.58
CA ALA A 22 -3.44 4.45 -15.02
C ALA A 22 -4.64 3.52 -15.37
N PRO A 23 -5.41 3.84 -16.42
CA PRO A 23 -6.55 3.02 -16.83
C PRO A 23 -6.14 1.71 -17.53
N SER A 24 -4.91 1.61 -18.05
CA SER A 24 -4.39 0.44 -18.75
C SER A 24 -2.87 0.28 -18.52
N PRO A 25 -2.30 -0.91 -18.78
CA PRO A 25 -0.85 -1.13 -18.76
C PRO A 25 -0.09 -0.15 -19.68
N ASP A 26 -0.57 0.06 -20.90
CA ASP A 26 0.08 0.99 -21.85
C ASP A 26 0.09 2.43 -21.33
N ALA A 27 -1.01 2.87 -20.70
CA ALA A 27 -1.07 4.19 -20.08
C ALA A 27 -0.14 4.30 -18.86
N ALA A 28 0.09 3.20 -18.14
CA ALA A 28 1.05 3.17 -17.04
C ALA A 28 2.49 3.25 -17.54
N VAL A 29 2.80 2.58 -18.66
CA VAL A 29 4.12 2.68 -19.33
C VAL A 29 4.37 4.12 -19.77
N ALA A 30 3.42 4.73 -20.46
CA ALA A 30 3.53 6.13 -20.89
C ALA A 30 3.75 7.08 -19.70
N ALA A 31 3.02 6.89 -18.60
CA ALA A 31 3.22 7.66 -17.37
C ALA A 31 4.60 7.43 -16.73
N LEU A 32 5.15 6.21 -16.81
CA LEU A 32 6.51 5.91 -16.33
C LEU A 32 7.57 6.58 -17.22
N ASP A 33 7.35 6.61 -18.53
CA ASP A 33 8.24 7.28 -19.49
C ASP A 33 8.26 8.81 -19.24
N GLU A 34 7.10 9.44 -19.04
CA GLU A 34 7.01 10.85 -18.65
C GLU A 34 7.70 11.13 -17.30
N PHE A 35 7.54 10.20 -16.35
CA PHE A 35 8.21 10.30 -15.05
C PHE A 35 9.74 10.19 -15.20
N GLU A 36 10.22 9.31 -16.08
CA GLU A 36 11.63 9.14 -16.41
C GLU A 36 12.21 10.36 -17.13
N GLU A 37 11.50 10.95 -18.09
CA GLU A 37 11.95 12.16 -18.77
C GLU A 37 12.20 13.30 -17.76
N LYS A 38 11.27 13.47 -16.82
CA LYS A 38 11.33 14.53 -15.82
C LYS A 38 12.36 14.28 -14.72
N TRP A 39 12.44 13.04 -14.22
CA TRP A 39 13.21 12.72 -13.00
C TRP A 39 14.42 11.85 -13.24
N GLY A 40 14.60 11.25 -14.41
CA GLY A 40 15.64 10.27 -14.72
C GLY A 40 17.05 10.82 -14.54
N ALA A 41 17.31 12.05 -15.00
CA ALA A 41 18.61 12.69 -14.85
C ALA A 41 19.00 12.93 -13.38
N LYS A 42 18.02 13.22 -12.51
CA LYS A 42 18.26 13.59 -11.11
C LYS A 42 18.12 12.40 -10.14
N HIS A 43 17.16 11.53 -10.39
CA HIS A 43 16.72 10.43 -9.53
C HIS A 43 16.66 9.10 -10.28
N GLY A 44 17.63 8.83 -11.17
CA GLY A 44 17.66 7.61 -11.99
C GLY A 44 17.61 6.29 -11.22
N ALA A 45 17.99 6.27 -9.93
CA ALA A 45 17.82 5.08 -9.08
C ALA A 45 16.34 4.72 -8.83
N VAL A 46 15.44 5.72 -8.78
CA VAL A 46 14.00 5.49 -8.65
C VAL A 46 13.43 4.93 -9.96
N ILE A 47 13.91 5.42 -11.10
CA ILE A 47 13.51 4.91 -12.41
C ILE A 47 13.90 3.44 -12.54
N ARG A 48 15.16 3.10 -12.24
CA ARG A 48 15.62 1.70 -12.25
C ARG A 48 14.81 0.82 -11.31
N LEU A 49 14.44 1.31 -10.13
CA LEU A 49 13.59 0.56 -9.21
C LEU A 49 12.24 0.22 -9.84
N TRP A 50 11.58 1.18 -10.48
CA TRP A 50 10.29 0.97 -11.15
C TRP A 50 10.41 0.01 -12.34
N ARG A 51 11.43 0.19 -13.19
CA ARG A 51 11.67 -0.67 -14.36
C ARG A 51 11.97 -2.12 -13.94
N ASN A 52 12.77 -2.31 -12.89
CA ASN A 52 13.11 -3.64 -12.39
C ASN A 52 11.92 -4.37 -11.76
N ALA A 53 10.99 -3.64 -11.16
CA ALA A 53 9.80 -4.19 -10.51
C ALA A 53 8.56 -4.17 -11.44
N TRP A 54 8.75 -3.91 -12.73
CA TRP A 54 7.64 -3.61 -13.65
C TRP A 54 6.76 -4.83 -13.92
N ASP A 55 7.38 -5.99 -14.08
CA ASP A 55 6.67 -7.25 -14.31
C ASP A 55 5.91 -7.69 -13.06
N GLU A 56 6.41 -7.41 -11.85
CA GLU A 56 5.67 -7.65 -10.62
C GLU A 56 4.56 -6.61 -10.37
N PHE A 57 4.71 -5.41 -10.92
CA PHE A 57 3.72 -4.34 -10.82
C PHE A 57 2.58 -4.48 -11.84
N THR A 58 2.83 -4.99 -13.04
CA THR A 58 1.83 -5.05 -14.11
C THR A 58 0.55 -5.81 -13.72
N PRO A 59 0.60 -6.98 -13.04
CA PRO A 59 -0.61 -7.68 -12.57
C PRO A 59 -1.49 -6.86 -11.62
N PHE A 60 -0.93 -5.84 -10.95
CA PHE A 60 -1.72 -4.94 -10.12
C PHE A 60 -2.67 -4.07 -10.95
N LEU A 61 -2.33 -3.76 -12.21
CA LEU A 61 -3.16 -2.94 -13.10
C LEU A 61 -4.40 -3.68 -13.62
N ASP A 62 -4.37 -5.01 -13.60
CA ASP A 62 -5.51 -5.86 -14.01
C ASP A 62 -6.67 -5.81 -13.02
N TYR A 63 -6.44 -5.31 -11.79
CA TYR A 63 -7.50 -5.15 -10.80
C TYR A 63 -8.39 -3.94 -11.06
N ASP A 64 -9.67 -4.06 -10.69
CA ASP A 64 -10.61 -2.94 -10.69
C ASP A 64 -10.10 -1.77 -9.82
N VAL A 65 -10.53 -0.56 -10.17
CA VAL A 65 -10.07 0.68 -9.52
C VAL A 65 -10.35 0.70 -8.01
N GLU A 66 -11.43 0.05 -7.56
CA GLU A 66 -11.79 -0.11 -6.16
C GLU A 66 -10.75 -0.94 -5.40
N ILE A 67 -10.34 -2.07 -5.98
CA ILE A 67 -9.30 -2.95 -5.41
C ILE A 67 -7.96 -2.23 -5.41
N ARG A 68 -7.59 -1.59 -6.52
CA ARG A 68 -6.34 -0.82 -6.64
C ARG A 68 -6.26 0.31 -5.63
N THR A 69 -7.35 1.07 -5.47
CA THR A 69 -7.43 2.17 -4.48
C THR A 69 -7.24 1.67 -3.06
N MET A 70 -7.83 0.52 -2.73
CA MET A 70 -7.65 -0.11 -1.42
C MET A 70 -6.18 -0.52 -1.20
N ILE A 71 -5.56 -1.20 -2.17
CA ILE A 71 -4.16 -1.67 -2.07
C ILE A 71 -3.20 -0.47 -1.96
N CYS A 72 -3.39 0.56 -2.77
CA CYS A 72 -2.58 1.78 -2.74
C CYS A 72 -2.82 2.66 -1.50
N SER A 73 -3.83 2.35 -0.68
CA SER A 73 -4.03 3.06 0.57
C SER A 73 -2.94 2.66 1.58
N THR A 74 -1.84 3.41 1.59
CA THR A 74 -0.71 3.18 2.50
C THR A 74 -1.11 3.26 3.97
N ASN A 75 -2.26 3.89 4.27
CA ASN A 75 -2.80 4.13 5.60
C ASN A 75 -2.87 2.88 6.49
N ALA A 76 -3.26 1.70 5.96
CA ALA A 76 -3.39 0.49 6.77
C ALA A 76 -2.04 0.06 7.36
N ILE A 77 -1.07 -0.14 6.48
CA ILE A 77 0.27 -0.62 6.81
C ILE A 77 1.07 0.47 7.53
N GLU A 78 0.98 1.72 7.09
CA GLU A 78 1.69 2.85 7.69
C GLU A 78 1.17 3.16 9.10
N SER A 79 -0.15 3.11 9.33
CA SER A 79 -0.71 3.34 10.67
C SER A 79 -0.26 2.27 11.66
N LEU A 80 -0.20 1.01 11.23
CA LEU A 80 0.30 -0.10 12.04
C LEU A 80 1.80 0.08 12.34
N ASN A 81 2.60 0.33 11.31
CA ASN A 81 4.04 0.58 11.45
C ASN A 81 4.34 1.79 12.35
N ALA A 82 3.55 2.86 12.27
CA ALA A 82 3.69 4.02 13.14
C ALA A 82 3.44 3.66 14.61
N ARG A 83 2.44 2.83 14.90
CA ARG A 83 2.15 2.33 16.25
C ARG A 83 3.25 1.42 16.78
N TYR A 84 3.75 0.49 15.96
CA TYR A 84 4.89 -0.37 16.33
C TYR A 84 6.14 0.45 16.62
N ARG A 85 6.51 1.39 15.74
CA ARG A 85 7.68 2.27 15.96
C ARG A 85 7.54 3.06 17.26
N ARG A 86 6.34 3.58 17.57
CA ARG A 86 6.09 4.29 18.84
C ARG A 86 6.31 3.38 20.05
N ALA A 87 5.77 2.17 20.01
CA ALA A 87 5.88 1.22 21.11
C ALA A 87 7.31 0.70 21.34
N ILE A 88 8.07 0.51 20.25
CA ILE A 88 9.49 0.15 20.28
C ILE A 88 10.32 1.31 20.86
N ARG A 89 10.15 2.53 20.34
CA ARG A 89 10.89 3.71 20.81
C ARG A 89 10.68 3.99 22.30
N ALA A 90 9.47 3.76 22.81
CA ALA A 90 9.16 3.94 24.22
C ALA A 90 9.88 2.94 25.14
N ARG A 91 10.25 1.75 24.62
CA ARG A 91 10.93 0.70 25.38
C ARG A 91 12.46 0.71 25.23
N GLY A 92 12.97 1.21 24.11
CA GLY A 92 14.41 1.24 23.85
C GLY A 92 14.96 -0.16 23.56
N HIS A 93 15.72 -0.73 24.49
CA HIS A 93 16.36 -2.04 24.35
C HIS A 93 15.44 -3.18 24.80
N PHE A 94 15.53 -4.33 24.11
CA PHE A 94 14.82 -5.55 24.49
C PHE A 94 15.81 -6.62 24.97
N PRO A 95 15.59 -7.25 26.14
CA PRO A 95 16.51 -8.25 26.68
C PRO A 95 16.54 -9.54 25.86
N THR A 96 15.47 -9.85 25.12
CA THR A 96 15.36 -11.02 24.25
C THR A 96 14.46 -10.72 23.04
N GLU A 97 14.59 -11.51 21.99
CA GLU A 97 13.68 -11.47 20.84
C GLU A 97 12.21 -11.69 21.26
N GLN A 98 11.97 -12.61 22.21
CA GLN A 98 10.63 -12.89 22.73
C GLN A 98 10.00 -11.67 23.41
N ALA A 99 10.80 -10.85 24.12
CA ALA A 99 10.31 -9.61 24.71
C ALA A 99 9.89 -8.59 23.63
N ALA A 100 10.65 -8.50 22.52
CA ALA A 100 10.29 -7.67 21.38
C ALA A 100 9.01 -8.16 20.69
N MET A 101 8.90 -9.48 20.46
CA MET A 101 7.71 -10.09 19.86
C MET A 101 6.46 -9.87 20.73
N LYS A 102 6.57 -10.07 22.05
CA LYS A 102 5.47 -9.80 22.99
C LYS A 102 5.02 -8.34 22.94
N CYS A 103 5.95 -7.40 22.80
CA CYS A 103 5.60 -5.98 22.63
C CYS A 103 4.77 -5.74 21.36
N LEU A 104 5.22 -6.26 20.21
CA LEU A 104 4.49 -6.12 18.94
C LEU A 104 3.11 -6.78 18.98
N TYR A 105 3.02 -7.97 19.59
CA TYR A 105 1.75 -8.67 19.82
C TYR A 105 0.75 -7.81 20.60
N LEU A 106 1.18 -7.24 21.74
CA LEU A 106 0.31 -6.42 22.58
C LEU A 106 -0.17 -5.15 21.86
N VAL A 107 0.69 -4.51 21.06
CA VAL A 107 0.30 -3.34 20.24
C VAL A 107 -0.76 -3.71 19.20
N THR A 108 -0.61 -4.88 18.57
CA THR A 108 -1.56 -5.40 17.59
C THR A 108 -2.93 -5.67 18.24
N ARG A 109 -2.92 -6.29 19.42
CA ARG A 109 -4.15 -6.56 20.18
C ARG A 109 -4.85 -5.29 20.65
N SER A 110 -4.13 -4.19 20.85
CA SER A 110 -4.70 -2.90 21.27
C SER A 110 -5.15 -2.00 20.10
N LEU A 111 -5.23 -2.49 18.85
CA LEU A 111 -5.47 -1.61 17.70
C LEU A 111 -6.89 -1.03 17.63
N ASP A 112 -7.89 -1.78 18.09
CA ASP A 112 -9.29 -1.36 18.07
C ASP A 112 -10.01 -1.83 19.34
N PRO A 113 -9.66 -1.28 20.52
CA PRO A 113 -10.22 -1.71 21.79
C PRO A 113 -11.72 -1.42 21.92
N THR A 114 -12.27 -0.53 21.07
CA THR A 114 -13.68 -0.11 21.10
C THR A 114 -14.50 -0.62 19.90
N GLY A 115 -13.89 -1.28 18.91
CA GLY A 115 -14.58 -1.74 17.69
C GLY A 115 -15.02 -0.62 16.73
N THR A 116 -14.82 0.64 17.09
CA THR A 116 -15.28 1.81 16.31
C THR A 116 -14.46 2.03 15.04
N GLY A 117 -13.20 1.56 15.04
CA GLY A 117 -12.37 1.51 13.85
C GLY A 117 -12.95 0.53 12.83
N ARG A 118 -13.25 -0.70 13.26
CA ARG A 118 -13.83 -1.77 12.44
C ARG A 118 -15.11 -1.34 11.72
N ALA A 119 -16.04 -0.68 12.42
CA ALA A 119 -17.32 -0.24 11.84
C ALA A 119 -17.17 0.79 10.70
N ARG A 120 -16.17 1.66 10.79
CA ARG A 120 -15.90 2.67 9.75
C ARG A 120 -15.24 2.06 8.51
N TRP A 121 -14.45 1.01 8.72
CA TRP A 121 -13.76 0.29 7.66
C TRP A 121 -14.73 -0.56 6.83
N THR A 122 -15.64 -1.29 7.47
CA THR A 122 -16.62 -2.15 6.77
C THR A 122 -17.51 -1.39 5.78
N MET A 123 -17.86 -0.13 6.05
CA MET A 123 -18.66 0.69 5.11
C MET A 123 -17.92 1.04 3.82
N ARG A 124 -16.61 1.30 3.89
CA ARG A 124 -15.78 1.65 2.71
C ARG A 124 -15.44 0.43 1.84
N TRP A 125 -15.64 -0.77 2.38
CA TRP A 125 -15.30 -2.01 1.72
C TRP A 125 -16.40 -2.54 0.79
N LYS A 126 -17.64 -2.04 0.85
CA LYS A 126 -18.73 -2.59 0.00
C LYS A 126 -18.40 -2.56 -1.51
N PRO A 127 -17.92 -1.44 -2.11
CA PRO A 127 -17.53 -1.44 -3.52
C PRO A 127 -16.36 -2.40 -3.81
N VAL A 128 -15.40 -2.47 -2.89
CA VAL A 128 -14.23 -3.35 -3.01
C VAL A 128 -14.63 -4.84 -2.94
N ILE A 129 -15.53 -5.19 -2.02
CA ILE A 129 -16.08 -6.54 -1.87
C ILE A 129 -16.82 -6.95 -3.14
N ASN A 130 -17.61 -6.04 -3.72
CA ASN A 130 -18.30 -6.28 -4.99
C ASN A 130 -17.29 -6.53 -6.12
N ALA A 131 -16.26 -5.70 -6.24
CA ALA A 131 -15.20 -5.90 -7.22
C ALA A 131 -14.52 -7.27 -7.04
N PHE A 132 -14.16 -7.64 -5.80
CA PHE A 132 -13.57 -8.95 -5.54
C PHE A 132 -14.49 -10.12 -5.90
N ALA A 133 -15.79 -10.01 -5.64
CA ALA A 133 -16.76 -11.04 -5.99
C ALA A 133 -16.87 -11.24 -7.51
N ILE A 134 -16.66 -10.17 -8.29
CA ILE A 134 -16.62 -10.23 -9.77
C ILE A 134 -15.28 -10.80 -10.23
N THR A 135 -14.15 -10.23 -9.79
CA THR A 135 -12.80 -10.61 -10.22
C THR A 135 -12.45 -12.06 -9.86
N PHE A 136 -12.95 -12.56 -8.73
CA PHE A 136 -12.61 -13.88 -8.20
C PHE A 136 -13.84 -14.75 -7.94
N GLY A 137 -14.85 -14.66 -8.80
CA GLY A 137 -16.15 -15.33 -8.61
C GLY A 137 -16.04 -16.85 -8.42
N ASP A 138 -15.06 -17.50 -9.05
CA ASP A 138 -14.78 -18.94 -8.93
C ASP A 138 -14.30 -19.37 -7.53
N ARG A 139 -13.72 -18.44 -6.77
CA ARG A 139 -13.21 -18.63 -5.41
C ARG A 139 -14.01 -17.85 -4.36
N TRP A 140 -15.03 -17.10 -4.79
CA TRP A 140 -15.87 -16.33 -3.90
C TRP A 140 -16.81 -17.25 -3.13
N PRO A 141 -17.00 -17.06 -1.81
CA PRO A 141 -17.94 -17.87 -1.05
C PRO A 141 -19.33 -17.83 -1.70
N GLY A 142 -19.93 -19.02 -1.91
CA GLY A 142 -21.27 -19.12 -2.46
C GLY A 142 -22.31 -18.41 -1.58
N ALA A 143 -23.47 -18.08 -2.15
CA ALA A 143 -24.57 -17.42 -1.44
C ALA A 143 -25.03 -18.19 -0.19
N GLU A 144 -24.73 -19.48 -0.11
CA GLU A 144 -25.04 -20.36 1.04
C GLU A 144 -24.18 -20.06 2.29
N THR A 145 -23.09 -19.32 2.13
CA THR A 145 -22.14 -18.93 3.18
C THR A 145 -22.20 -17.45 3.57
N TYR A 146 -23.16 -16.70 3.01
CA TYR A 146 -23.35 -15.27 3.27
C TYR A 146 -24.20 -14.97 4.51
#